data_AF-A0AAD5FFX4-F1
#
_entry.id   AF-A0AAD5FFX4-F1
#
_cell.length_a   1.000
_cell.length_b   1.000
_cell.length_c   1.000
_cell.angle_alpha   90.00
_cell.angle_beta   90.00
_cell.angle_gamma   90.00
#
_symmetry.space_group_name_H-M   'P 1'
#
loop_
_entity.id
_entity.type
_entity.pdbx_description
1 polymer ?
#
loop_
_entity_poly.entity_id
_entity_poly.type
_entity_poly.pdbx_seq_one_letter_code
_entity_poly.pdbx_strand_id
1 'polypeptide(L)'
;RPKPVVRVLPAKHVFIGETVTLTCYILLGGSWKYHWFSNNNRLSDAAGKRTYTMTVDKESDKGSYICNGTQSSDPEYTQSSDEVTLTVAVSGSTCNISSLSPSHTGVYWCQSESGERSKSAKITVH
;
A
#
# COMPACT_ATOMS: atom_id res chain seq x y z
N ARG A 1 -8.60 -15.43 -21.46
CA ARG A 1 -8.78 -15.58 -19.99
C ARG A 1 -8.89 -14.19 -19.37
N PRO A 2 -9.86 -13.94 -18.47
CA PRO A 2 -10.05 -12.62 -17.87
C PRO A 2 -8.82 -12.20 -17.07
N LYS A 3 -8.54 -10.89 -17.07
CA LYS A 3 -7.48 -10.27 -16.27
C LYS A 3 -8.12 -9.55 -15.07
N PRO A 4 -7.83 -9.95 -13.82
CA PRO A 4 -8.35 -9.27 -12.65
C PRO A 4 -7.75 -7.88 -12.45
N VAL A 5 -8.46 -7.02 -11.72
CA VAL A 5 -8.00 -5.68 -11.36
C VAL A 5 -7.95 -5.55 -9.84
N VAL A 6 -6.79 -5.20 -9.30
CA VAL A 6 -6.62 -4.93 -7.86
C VAL A 6 -6.90 -3.46 -7.59
N ARG A 7 -7.68 -3.17 -6.54
CA ARG A 7 -7.86 -1.83 -5.99
C ARG A 7 -7.41 -1.79 -4.54
N VAL A 8 -6.75 -0.71 -4.15
CA VAL A 8 -6.20 -0.52 -2.80
C VAL A 8 -6.86 0.68 -2.15
N LEU A 9 -7.28 0.53 -0.90
CA LEU A 9 -7.87 1.58 -0.07
C LEU A 9 -7.15 1.65 1.29
N PRO A 10 -6.65 2.82 1.72
CA PRO A 10 -6.62 4.07 0.97
C PRO A 10 -5.67 4.00 -0.24
N ALA A 11 -5.97 4.75 -1.31
CA ALA A 11 -5.14 4.79 -2.52
C ALA A 11 -3.85 5.62 -2.38
N LYS A 12 -3.58 6.14 -1.17
CA LYS A 12 -2.41 6.98 -0.84
C LYS A 12 -1.40 6.16 -0.03
N HIS A 13 -0.27 6.78 0.31
CA HIS A 13 0.69 6.20 1.26
C HIS A 13 0.00 5.80 2.57
N VAL A 14 0.34 4.62 3.09
CA VAL A 14 -0.23 4.04 4.30
C VAL A 14 0.80 4.14 5.41
N PHE A 15 0.41 4.58 6.59
CA PHE A 15 1.29 4.69 7.76
C PHE A 15 1.26 3.42 8.61
N ILE A 16 2.29 3.22 9.42
CA ILE A 16 2.30 2.15 10.44
C ILE A 16 1.12 2.37 11.40
N GLY A 17 0.38 1.31 11.67
CA GLY A 17 -0.86 1.30 12.44
C GLY A 17 -2.13 1.50 11.62
N GLU A 18 -2.02 1.92 10.35
CA GLU A 18 -3.18 2.05 9.46
C GLU A 18 -3.58 0.71 8.84
N THR A 19 -4.87 0.58 8.56
CA THR A 19 -5.42 -0.60 7.89
C THR A 19 -5.58 -0.33 6.40
N VAL A 20 -5.07 -1.24 5.58
CA VAL A 20 -5.24 -1.23 4.13
C VAL A 20 -6.16 -2.38 3.71
N THR A 21 -7.01 -2.12 2.72
CA THR A 21 -7.86 -3.12 2.09
C THR A 21 -7.56 -3.20 0.60
N LEU A 22 -7.14 -4.39 0.16
CA LEU A 22 -6.97 -4.76 -1.23
C LEU A 22 -8.19 -5.55 -1.71
N THR A 23 -8.77 -5.16 -2.84
CA THR A 23 -9.91 -5.84 -3.45
C THR A 23 -9.57 -6.30 -4.85
N CYS A 24 -9.78 -7.58 -5.13
CA CYS A 24 -9.59 -8.16 -6.45
C CYS A 24 -10.91 -8.21 -7.20
N TYR A 25 -10.96 -7.58 -8.37
CA TYR A 25 -12.14 -7.55 -9.22
C TYR A 25 -11.92 -8.41 -10.46
N ILE A 26 -12.78 -9.40 -10.65
CA ILE A 26 -12.88 -10.16 -11.89
C ILE A 26 -14.18 -9.73 -12.55
N LEU A 27 -14.08 -9.03 -13.69
CA LEU A 27 -15.25 -8.44 -14.37
C LEU A 27 -16.13 -9.48 -15.07
N LEU A 28 -15.68 -10.73 -15.14
CA LEU A 28 -16.45 -11.85 -15.64
C LEU A 28 -17.30 -12.45 -14.51
N GLY A 29 -18.58 -12.69 -14.76
CA GLY A 29 -19.46 -13.39 -13.81
C GLY A 29 -18.94 -14.79 -13.45
N GLY A 30 -19.38 -15.31 -12.31
CA GLY A 30 -19.00 -16.64 -11.83
C GLY A 30 -18.67 -16.69 -10.33
N SER A 31 -18.50 -17.91 -9.83
CA SER A 31 -18.17 -18.19 -8.42
C SER A 31 -16.67 -18.39 -8.25
N TRP A 32 -15.92 -17.30 -8.39
CA TRP A 32 -14.46 -17.31 -8.33
C TRP A 32 -13.94 -17.55 -6.91
N LYS A 33 -12.99 -18.49 -6.79
CA LYS A 33 -12.10 -18.64 -5.64
C LYS A 33 -10.85 -17.80 -5.88
N TYR A 34 -10.64 -16.81 -5.02
CA TYR A 34 -9.54 -15.84 -5.14
C TYR A 34 -8.25 -16.36 -4.50
N HIS A 35 -7.12 -16.00 -5.09
CA HIS A 35 -5.80 -16.27 -4.56
C HIS A 35 -4.99 -14.98 -4.58
N TRP A 36 -4.42 -14.64 -3.43
CA TRP A 36 -3.61 -13.44 -3.25
C TRP A 36 -2.15 -13.80 -3.03
N PHE A 37 -1.27 -12.93 -3.51
CA PHE A 37 0.16 -13.07 -3.34
C PHE A 37 0.77 -11.73 -2.95
N SER A 38 1.72 -11.76 -2.01
CA SER A 38 2.57 -10.64 -1.63
C SER A 38 4.02 -10.99 -1.95
N ASN A 39 4.71 -10.15 -2.73
CA ASN A 39 6.09 -10.39 -3.17
C ASN A 39 6.27 -11.82 -3.73
N ASN A 40 5.32 -12.28 -4.55
CA ASN A 40 5.19 -13.65 -5.09
C ASN A 40 4.93 -14.79 -4.08
N ASN A 41 4.82 -14.50 -2.79
CA ASN A 41 4.44 -15.47 -1.76
C ASN A 41 2.92 -15.53 -1.59
N ARG A 42 2.35 -16.74 -1.56
CA ARG A 42 0.90 -16.92 -1.40
C ARG A 42 0.44 -16.51 0.00
N LEU A 43 -0.62 -15.70 0.05
CA LEU A 43 -1.25 -15.25 1.29
C LEU A 43 -2.34 -16.26 1.71
N SER A 44 -2.00 -17.13 2.66
CA SER A 44 -2.89 -18.19 3.14
C SER A 44 -4.09 -17.66 3.92
N ASP A 45 -3.89 -16.59 4.68
CA ASP A 45 -4.92 -15.84 5.41
C ASP A 45 -5.97 -15.19 4.49
N ALA A 46 -5.59 -14.91 3.24
CA ALA A 46 -6.45 -14.37 2.19
C ALA A 46 -7.05 -15.44 1.25
N ALA A 47 -6.84 -16.73 1.52
CA ALA A 47 -7.25 -17.81 0.61
C ALA A 47 -8.76 -17.83 0.38
N GLY A 48 -9.17 -17.78 -0.89
CA GLY A 48 -10.58 -17.77 -1.31
C GLY A 48 -11.30 -16.43 -1.12
N LYS A 49 -10.67 -15.42 -0.52
CA LYS A 49 -11.31 -14.15 -0.18
C LYS A 49 -11.13 -13.13 -1.31
N ARG A 50 -12.23 -12.53 -1.78
CA ARG A 50 -12.19 -11.42 -2.76
C ARG A 50 -11.42 -10.20 -2.23
N THR A 51 -11.48 -9.98 -0.93
CA THR A 51 -10.88 -8.85 -0.23
C THR A 51 -9.82 -9.35 0.74
N TYR A 52 -8.66 -8.69 0.74
CA TYR A 52 -7.60 -8.88 1.71
C TYR A 52 -7.44 -7.59 2.52
N THR A 53 -7.49 -7.70 3.84
CA THR A 53 -7.36 -6.57 4.77
C THR A 53 -6.22 -6.87 5.72
N MET A 54 -5.31 -5.91 5.88
CA MET A 54 -4.18 -6.02 6.79
C MET A 54 -3.94 -4.69 7.49
N THR A 55 -3.45 -4.75 8.73
CA THR A 55 -2.87 -3.60 9.41
C THR A 55 -1.40 -3.55 9.07
N VAL A 56 -0.89 -2.37 8.77
CA VAL A 56 0.53 -2.16 8.51
C VAL A 56 1.25 -2.08 9.86
N ASP A 57 2.03 -3.10 10.20
CA ASP A 57 2.71 -3.18 11.50
C ASP A 57 4.19 -2.79 11.37
N LYS A 58 4.77 -2.99 10.19
CA LYS A 58 6.21 -2.79 9.95
C LYS A 58 6.47 -2.37 8.51
N GLU A 59 7.62 -1.74 8.28
CA GLU A 59 8.01 -1.28 6.94
C GLU A 59 8.08 -2.44 5.92
N SER A 60 8.44 -3.64 6.36
CA SER A 60 8.48 -4.84 5.49
C SER A 60 7.12 -5.30 5.00
N ASP A 61 6.02 -4.74 5.50
CA ASP A 61 4.68 -4.98 4.96
C ASP A 61 4.47 -4.21 3.64
N LYS A 62 5.38 -3.29 3.29
CA LYS A 62 5.49 -2.76 1.94
C LYS A 62 5.84 -3.89 0.97
N GLY A 63 5.35 -3.76 -0.26
CA GLY A 63 5.65 -4.76 -1.26
C GLY A 63 4.66 -4.75 -2.39
N SER A 64 4.72 -5.80 -3.18
CA SER A 64 3.87 -5.94 -4.35
C SER A 64 2.76 -6.98 -4.15
N TYR A 65 1.56 -6.62 -4.58
CA TYR A 65 0.37 -7.43 -4.41
C TYR A 65 -0.24 -7.74 -5.77
N ILE A 66 -0.52 -9.03 -5.98
CA ILE A 66 -1.24 -9.53 -7.15
C ILE A 66 -2.37 -10.46 -6.72
N CYS A 67 -3.38 -10.59 -7.57
CA CYS A 67 -4.43 -11.58 -7.40
C CYS A 67 -4.70 -12.38 -8.68
N ASN A 68 -5.16 -13.60 -8.50
CA ASN A 68 -5.80 -14.38 -9.56
C ASN A 68 -7.00 -15.17 -9.00
N GLY A 69 -7.76 -15.81 -9.87
CA GLY A 69 -8.95 -16.56 -9.51
C GLY A 69 -9.06 -17.89 -10.24
N THR A 70 -9.71 -18.84 -9.59
CA THR A 70 -10.09 -20.15 -10.16
C THR A 70 -11.56 -20.42 -9.95
N GLN A 71 -12.22 -21.12 -10.86
CA GLN A 71 -13.62 -21.56 -10.73
C GLN A 71 -13.84 -22.89 -11.45
N SER A 72 -15.02 -23.49 -11.28
CA SER A 72 -15.38 -24.77 -11.91
C SER A 72 -15.87 -24.65 -13.35
N SER A 73 -16.27 -23.46 -13.80
CA SER A 73 -16.78 -23.19 -15.15
C SER A 73 -15.72 -22.59 -16.06
N ASP A 74 -15.84 -22.79 -17.38
CA ASP A 74 -14.94 -22.11 -18.33
C ASP A 74 -15.14 -20.59 -18.29
N PRO A 75 -14.07 -19.78 -18.23
CA PRO A 75 -12.68 -20.17 -18.04
C PRO A 75 -12.39 -20.58 -16.60
N GLU A 76 -11.71 -21.73 -16.41
CA GLU A 76 -11.41 -22.27 -15.07
C GLU A 76 -10.42 -21.41 -14.26
N TYR A 77 -9.60 -20.61 -14.93
CA TYR A 77 -8.61 -19.74 -14.28
C TYR A 77 -8.42 -18.41 -15.00
N THR A 78 -8.16 -17.37 -14.22
CA THR A 78 -7.80 -16.03 -14.70
C THR A 78 -6.31 -15.92 -14.99
N GLN A 79 -5.92 -14.83 -15.65
CA GLN A 79 -4.53 -14.38 -15.61
C GLN A 79 -4.21 -13.79 -14.22
N SER A 80 -2.94 -13.52 -13.93
CA SER A 80 -2.58 -12.65 -12.81
C SER A 80 -3.00 -11.21 -13.10
N SER A 81 -3.42 -10.49 -12.06
CA SER A 81 -3.66 -9.05 -12.14
C SER A 81 -2.38 -8.29 -12.49
N ASP A 82 -2.53 -7.01 -12.83
CA ASP A 82 -1.42 -6.08 -12.72
C ASP A 82 -0.94 -6.01 -11.25
N GLU A 83 0.37 -5.79 -11.11
CA GLU A 83 1.03 -5.64 -9.83
C GLU A 83 0.70 -4.30 -9.21
N VAL A 84 0.28 -4.29 -7.95
CA VAL A 84 0.07 -3.06 -7.19
C VAL A 84 1.07 -2.98 -6.05
N THR A 85 1.81 -1.87 -6.00
CA THR A 85 2.78 -1.62 -4.94
C THR A 85 2.11 -0.92 -3.77
N LEU A 86 2.17 -1.55 -2.59
CA LEU A 86 1.84 -0.93 -1.32
C LEU A 86 3.06 -0.19 -0.80
N THR A 87 2.98 1.14 -0.69
CA THR A 87 4.02 1.95 -0.07
C THR A 87 3.63 2.26 1.37
N VAL A 88 4.48 1.82 2.30
CA VAL A 88 4.37 2.18 3.72
C VAL A 88 5.19 3.44 3.96
N ALA A 89 4.54 4.51 4.39
CA ALA A 89 5.22 5.66 4.96
C ALA A 89 5.55 5.34 6.41
N VAL A 90 6.84 5.35 6.75
CA VAL A 90 7.22 5.45 8.16
C VAL A 90 6.69 6.79 8.64
N SER A 91 5.94 6.81 9.74
CA SER A 91 5.65 8.06 10.44
C SER A 91 6.99 8.73 10.71
N GLY A 92 7.34 9.70 9.87
CA GLY A 92 8.61 10.39 9.99
C GLY A 92 8.72 11.00 11.38
N SER A 93 9.93 11.03 11.92
CA SER A 93 10.22 11.76 13.15
C SER A 93 9.60 13.15 13.06
N THR A 94 8.64 13.43 13.95
CA THR A 94 7.94 14.71 13.93
C THR A 94 8.73 15.69 14.79
N CYS A 95 9.28 16.73 14.17
CA CYS A 95 9.86 17.86 14.88
C CYS A 95 8.73 18.88 15.13
N ASN A 96 8.29 19.00 16.38
CA ASN A 96 7.28 19.99 16.75
C ASN A 96 7.94 21.24 17.32
N ILE A 97 7.69 22.39 16.71
CA ILE A 97 8.16 23.70 17.19
C ILE A 97 7.04 24.30 18.04
N SER A 98 7.20 24.26 19.36
CA SER A 98 6.17 24.67 20.32
C SER A 98 5.92 26.18 20.37
N SER A 99 6.85 27.00 19.88
CA SER A 99 6.72 28.46 19.83
C SER A 99 7.16 28.99 18.46
N LEU A 100 6.30 29.75 17.81
CA LEU A 100 6.63 30.40 16.54
C LEU A 100 7.32 31.73 16.84
N SER A 101 8.53 31.90 16.32
CA SER A 101 9.33 33.12 16.39
C SER A 101 9.85 33.42 14.99
N PRO A 102 10.03 34.69 14.59
CA PRO A 102 10.68 35.04 13.33
C PRO A 102 12.04 34.35 13.12
N SER A 103 12.73 33.99 14.22
CA SER A 103 13.98 33.20 14.20
C SER A 103 13.82 31.77 13.68
N HIS A 104 12.60 31.25 13.60
CA HIS A 104 12.27 29.94 13.00
C HIS A 104 11.99 30.05 11.49
N THR A 105 12.24 31.20 10.86
CA THR A 105 12.23 31.32 9.40
C THR A 105 13.45 30.61 8.81
N GLY A 106 13.24 29.72 7.84
CA GLY A 106 14.33 28.93 7.28
C GLY A 106 13.91 27.94 6.20
N VAL A 107 14.89 27.15 5.74
CA VAL A 107 14.68 26.05 4.81
C VAL A 107 14.75 24.73 5.58
N TYR A 108 13.72 23.92 5.46
CA TYR A 108 13.52 22.70 6.21
C TYR A 108 13.52 21.48 5.29
N TRP A 109 14.05 20.36 5.77
CA TRP A 109 13.99 19.05 5.10
C TRP A 109 13.98 17.94 6.16
N CYS A 110 13.37 16.81 5.82
CA CYS A 110 13.57 15.56 6.57
C CYS A 110 14.85 14.87 6.08
N GLN A 111 15.60 14.30 7.02
CA GLN A 111 16.81 13.51 6.77
C GLN A 111 16.68 12.14 7.43
N SER A 112 17.03 11.06 6.72
CA SER A 112 17.10 9.71 7.27
C SER A 112 18.41 9.43 8.02
N GLU A 113 18.47 8.33 8.78
CA GLU A 113 19.73 7.85 9.40
C GLU A 113 20.82 7.53 8.37
N SER A 114 20.42 7.11 7.15
CA SER A 114 21.32 6.88 6.02
C SER A 114 21.85 8.17 5.37
N GLY A 115 21.37 9.34 5.80
CA GLY A 115 21.81 10.64 5.29
C GLY A 115 21.08 11.13 4.04
N GLU A 116 20.07 10.40 3.56
CA GLU A 116 19.24 10.85 2.44
C GLU A 116 18.36 12.02 2.86
N ARG A 117 18.25 13.04 2.00
CA ARG A 117 17.45 14.24 2.25
C ARG A 117 16.24 14.28 1.35
N SER A 118 15.09 14.57 1.95
CA SER A 118 13.85 14.87 1.24
C SER A 118 13.93 16.22 0.51
N LYS A 119 12.90 16.54 -0.29
CA LYS A 119 12.73 17.86 -0.89
C LYS A 119 12.62 18.93 0.21
N SER A 120 13.26 20.08 -0.02
CA SER A 120 13.24 21.17 0.94
C SER A 120 11.98 22.03 0.82
N ALA A 121 11.56 22.60 1.95
CA ALA A 121 10.46 23.57 2.04
C ALA A 121 10.95 24.85 2.71
N LYS A 122 10.57 26.02 2.19
CA LYS A 122 10.86 27.31 2.81
C LYS A 122 9.69 27.71 3.72
N ILE A 123 9.97 27.84 5.01
CA ILE A 123 8.99 28.26 6.01
C ILE A 123 9.35 29.69 6.41
N THR A 124 8.34 30.56 6.47
CA THR A 124 8.51 31.95 6.90
C THR A 124 7.50 32.25 8.00
N VAL A 125 7.99 32.76 9.12
CA VAL A 125 7.21 33.15 10.29
C VAL A 125 7.19 34.68 10.36
N HIS A 126 6.04 35.29 10.62
CA HIS A 126 5.85 36.74 10.68
C HIS A 126 5.40 37.14 12.08
#